data_AF-A0A645HXJ6-F1
#
_entry.id   AF-A0A645HXJ6-F1
#
_cell.length_a   1.000
_cell.length_b   1.000
_cell.length_c   1.000
_cell.angle_alpha   90.00
_cell.angle_beta   90.00
_cell.angle_gamma   90.00
#
_symmetry.space_group_name_H-M   'P 1'
#
loop_
_entity.id
_entity.type
_entity.pdbx_description
1 polymer ?
#
loop_
_entity_poly.entity_id
_entity_poly.type
_entity_poly.pdbx_seq_one_letter_code
_entity_poly.pdbx_strand_id
1 'polypeptide(L)' 'MLTGIDVIIFIDDFKIFEITEIEGFNEETKSLIFNPVFKYSISNNKGEFVQLNESCQKVKNKIAYSKFKRNQFKEVI' A
#
# COMPACT_ATOMS: atom_id res chain seq x y z
N MET A 1 -6.83 12.95 -10.45
CA MET A 1 -5.35 12.91 -10.41
C MET A 1 -4.95 11.53 -9.87
N LEU A 2 -3.99 10.83 -10.49
CA LEU A 2 -3.62 9.45 -10.11
C LEU A 2 -3.12 9.33 -8.66
N THR A 3 -2.69 10.44 -8.05
CA THR A 3 -2.37 10.57 -6.62
C THR A 3 -3.51 10.21 -5.67
N GLY A 4 -4.76 10.19 -6.15
CA GLY A 4 -5.92 9.75 -5.36
C GLY A 4 -5.95 8.24 -5.10
N ILE A 5 -5.21 7.45 -5.90
CA ILE A 5 -5.03 6.03 -5.66
C ILE A 5 -4.07 5.86 -4.47
N ASP A 6 -4.35 4.89 -3.60
CA ASP A 6 -3.54 4.62 -2.41
C ASP A 6 -2.61 3.43 -2.59
N VAL A 7 -3.12 2.36 -3.21
CA VAL A 7 -2.44 1.06 -3.34
C VAL A 7 -2.65 0.54 -4.76
N ILE A 8 -1.58 0.01 -5.34
CA ILE A 8 -1.55 -0.76 -6.58
C ILE A 8 -1.16 -2.18 -6.22
N ILE A 9 -1.96 -3.15 -6.65
CA ILE A 9 -1.67 -4.57 -6.48
C ILE A 9 -1.37 -5.14 -7.85
N PHE A 10 -0.17 -5.65 -8.02
CA PHE A 10 0.21 -6.31 -9.25
C PHE A 10 0.02 -7.82 -9.13
N ILE A 11 -0.69 -8.38 -10.10
CA ILE A 11 -1.11 -9.78 -10.13
C ILE A 11 -0.66 -10.38 -11.46
N ASP A 12 -0.06 -11.57 -11.40
CA ASP A 12 0.29 -12.40 -12.55
C ASP A 12 -0.06 -13.87 -12.24
N ASP A 13 -0.61 -14.60 -13.20
CA ASP A 13 -1.07 -15.99 -13.03
C ASP A 13 -1.85 -16.22 -11.72
N PHE A 14 -2.84 -15.37 -11.45
CA PHE A 14 -3.68 -15.36 -10.23
C PHE A 14 -2.90 -15.19 -8.90
N LYS A 15 -1.62 -14.82 -8.94
CA LYS A 15 -0.77 -14.59 -7.77
C LYS A 15 -0.43 -13.12 -7.66
N ILE A 16 -0.60 -12.57 -6.46
CA ILE A 16 -0.07 -11.24 -6.17
C ILE A 16 1.45 -11.35 -6.17
N PHE A 17 2.13 -10.50 -6.94
CA PHE A 17 3.60 -10.48 -6.97
C PHE A 17 4.18 -9.21 -6.36
N GLU A 18 3.41 -8.13 -6.28
CA GLU A 18 3.86 -6.89 -5.69
C GLU A 18 2.68 -6.07 -5.17
N ILE A 19 2.86 -5.44 -4.00
CA ILE A 19 1.95 -4.46 -3.44
C ILE A 19 2.74 -3.17 -3.28
N THR A 20 2.31 -2.13 -4.00
CA THR A 20 2.98 -0.84 -4.04
C THR A 20 2.01 0.26 -3.64
N GLU A 21 2.40 1.08 -2.68
CA GLU A 21 1.63 2.24 -2.25
C GLU A 21 2.04 3.48 -3.06
N ILE A 22 1.11 4.40 -3.27
CA ILE A 22 1.39 5.71 -3.86
C ILE A 22 1.52 6.72 -2.73
N GLU A 23 2.74 7.14 -2.47
CA GLU A 23 3.05 8.12 -1.42
C GLU A 23 2.64 9.53 -1.85
N GLY A 24 2.85 9.88 -3.12
CA GLY A 24 2.58 11.22 -3.63
C GLY A 24 2.88 11.39 -5.12
N PHE A 25 3.14 12.62 -5.51
CA PHE A 25 3.53 12.99 -6.87
C PHE A 25 4.65 14.01 -6.82
N ASN A 26 5.70 13.75 -7.60
CA ASN A 26 6.82 14.64 -7.77
C ASN A 26 6.48 15.64 -8.88
N GLU A 27 6.37 16.92 -8.52
CA GLU A 27 6.02 17.99 -9.44
C GLU A 27 7.14 18.38 -10.41
N GLU A 28 8.40 18.08 -10.10
CA GLU A 28 9.55 18.35 -10.96
C GLU A 28 9.63 17.32 -12.09
N THR A 29 9.53 16.04 -11.74
CA THR A 29 9.60 14.92 -12.70
C THR A 29 8.25 14.57 -13.31
N LYS A 30 7.16 15.19 -12.84
CA LYS A 30 5.77 14.89 -13.21
C LYS A 30 5.43 13.40 -13.10
N SER A 31 5.92 12.74 -12.05
CA SER A 31 5.76 11.30 -11.83
C SER A 31 5.21 10.97 -10.46
N LEU A 32 4.53 9.82 -10.34
CA LEU A 32 4.11 9.29 -9.04
C LEU A 32 5.32 8.87 -8.21
N ILE A 33 5.20 9.05 -6.90
CA ILE A 33 6.15 8.53 -5.92
C ILE A 33 5.59 7.20 -5.42
N PHE A 34 6.27 6.12 -5.77
CA PHE A 34 5.87 4.76 -5.41
C PHE A 34 6.65 4.27 -4.20
N ASN A 35 5.97 3.56 -3.32
CA ASN A 35 6.53 2.88 -2.15
C ASN A 35 6.17 1.38 -2.23
N PRO A 36 7.00 0.54 -2.86
CA PRO A 36 6.80 -0.91 -2.87
C PRO A 36 6.88 -1.46 -1.45
N VAL A 37 5.79 -2.05 -0.94
CA VAL A 37 5.69 -2.51 0.45
C VAL A 37 5.96 -4.00 0.55
N PHE A 38 5.40 -4.79 -0.36
CA PHE A 38 5.59 -6.23 -0.41
C PHE A 38 5.92 -6.69 -1.81
N LYS A 39 6.79 -7.69 -1.90
CA LYS A 39 7.10 -8.37 -3.15
C LYS A 39 7.19 -9.87 -2.93
N TYR A 40 6.58 -10.62 -3.82
CA TYR A 40 6.73 -12.07 -3.86
C TYR A 40 8.11 -12.41 -4.43
N SER A 41 8.84 -13.25 -3.72
CA SER A 41 10.15 -13.75 -4.11
C SER A 41 10.14 -15.27 -4.08
N ILE A 42 10.91 -15.90 -4.96
CA ILE A 42 11.15 -17.34 -4.96
C ILE A 42 12.60 -17.55 -4.56
N SER A 43 12.81 -18.10 -3.36
CA SER A 43 14.12 -18.47 -2.84
C SER A 43 14.11 -19.97 -2.51
N ASN A 44 15.12 -20.72 -2.93
CA ASN A 44 15.24 -22.17 -2.65
C ASN A 44 13.96 -22.99 -2.95
N ASN A 45 13.31 -22.75 -4.09
CA ASN A 45 12.02 -23.37 -4.48
C ASN A 45 10.83 -23.12 -3.52
N LYS A 46 10.93 -22.11 -2.66
CA LYS A 46 9.83 -21.64 -1.80
C LYS A 46 9.47 -20.21 -2.18
N GLY A 47 8.18 -19.99 -2.37
CA GLY A 47 7.64 -18.66 -2.59
C GLY A 47 7.31 -17.97 -1.26
N GLU A 48 7.80 -16.77 -1.06
CA GLU A 48 7.55 -15.97 0.14
C GLU A 48 7.23 -14.52 -0.21
N PHE A 49 6.38 -13.90 0.60
CA PHE A 49 6.16 -12.45 0.54
C PHE A 49 7.18 -11.77 1.43
N VAL A 50 8.09 -11.03 0.80
CA VAL A 50 9.08 -10.24 1.48
C VAL A 50 8.54 -8.83 1.65
N GLN A 51 8.61 -8.32 2.87
CA GLN A 51 8.35 -6.90 3.13
C GLN A 51 9.58 -6.10 2.69
N LEU A 52 9.39 -5.15 1.79
CA LEU A 52 10.43 -4.27 1.29
C LEU A 52 10.51 -2.96 2.08
N ASN A 53 9.35 -2.38 2.40
CA ASN A 53 9.23 -1.11 3.12
C ASN A 53 8.06 -1.16 4.11
N GLU A 54 7.99 -0.18 5.01
CA GLU A 54 6.76 0.09 5.74
C GLU A 54 5.75 0.86 4.87
N SER A 55 4.48 0.85 5.27
CA SER A 55 3.47 1.72 4.65
C SER A 55 3.86 3.20 4.76
N CYS A 56 3.56 3.95 3.69
CA CYS A 56 3.77 5.39 3.64
C CYS A 56 2.79 6.12 4.57
N GLN A 57 3.14 7.37 4.93
CA GLN A 57 2.37 8.14 5.90
C GLN A 57 0.92 8.40 5.43
N LYS A 58 0.73 8.58 4.13
CA LYS A 58 -0.59 8.78 3.51
C LYS A 58 -1.54 7.62 3.81
N VAL A 59 -1.08 6.38 3.63
CA VAL A 59 -1.87 5.17 3.92
C VAL A 59 -2.04 4.98 5.43
N LYS A 60 -0.97 5.14 6.22
CA LYS A 60 -1.02 5.07 7.70
C LYS A 60 -2.09 6.01 8.28
N ASN A 61 -2.15 7.26 7.80
CA ASN A 61 -3.12 8.26 8.24
C ASN A 61 -4.56 7.86 7.90
N LYS A 62 -4.80 7.33 6.69
CA LYS A 62 -6.14 6.86 6.27
C LYS A 62 -6.61 5.67 7.10
N ILE A 63 -5.72 4.74 7.43
CA ILE A 63 -6.01 3.62 8.33
C ILE A 63 -6.36 4.12 9.73
N ALA A 64 -5.56 5.04 10.29
CA ALA A 64 -5.81 5.64 11.60
C ALA A 64 -7.17 6.35 11.65
N TYR A 65 -7.48 7.16 10.64
CA TYR A 65 -8.78 7.84 10.52
C TYR A 65 -9.95 6.85 10.42
N SER A 66 -9.81 5.78 9.64
CA SER A 66 -10.83 4.74 9.52
C SER A 66 -11.08 4.02 10.85
N LYS A 67 -10.01 3.70 11.60
CA LYS A 67 -10.11 3.10 12.95
C LYS A 67 -10.79 4.06 13.93
N PHE A 68 -10.39 5.33 13.94
CA PHE A 68 -11.01 6.36 14.78
C PHE A 68 -12.52 6.48 14.52
N LYS A 69 -12.92 6.59 13.24
CA LYS A 69 -14.35 6.64 12.87
C LYS A 69 -15.10 5.41 13.35
N ARG A 70 -14.57 4.21 13.13
CA ARG A 70 -15.21 2.96 13.59
C ARG A 70 -15.43 2.92 15.10
N ASN A 71 -14.48 3.45 15.88
CA ASN A 71 -14.61 3.46 17.34
C ASN A 71 -15.66 4.48 17.82
N GLN A 72 -15.76 5.65 17.18
CA GLN A 72 -16.83 6.61 17.47
C GLN A 72 -18.23 6.00 17.29
N PHE A 73 -18.43 5.12 16.29
CA PHE A 73 -19.72 4.45 16.11
C PHE A 73 -19.98 3.33 17.12
N LYS A 74 -18.96 2.79 17.79
CA LYS A 74 -19.14 1.76 18.82
C LYS A 74 -19.52 2.33 20.19
N GLU A 75 -19.16 3.57 20.48
CA GLU A 75 -19.53 4.24 21.73
C GLU A 75 -20.98 4.78 21.75
N VAL A 76 -21.67 4.74 20.59
CA VAL A 76 -23.03 5.27 20.42
C VAL A 76 -24.09 4.15 20.40
N ILE A 77 -23.70 2.88 20.60
CA ILE A 77 -24.59 1.71 20.67
C ILE A 77 -24.61 1.14 22.09
#